data_AF-A0A920NSL5-F1
#
_entry.id   AF-A0A920NSL5-F1
#
_cell.length_a   1.000
_cell.length_b   1.000
_cell.length_c   1.000
_cell.angle_alpha   90.00
_cell.angle_beta   90.00
_cell.angle_gamma   90.00
#
_symmetry.space_group_name_H-M   'P 1'
#
loop_
_entity.id
_entity.type
_entity.pdbx_description
1 polymer ?
#
loop_
_entity_poly.entity_id
_entity_poly.type
_entity_poly.pdbx_seq_one_letter_code
_entity_poly.pdbx_strand_id
1 'polypeptide(L)'
;MLKALEVEPDNPEIPIQLGYHIYAKQGNWAQMNEMFERALNLDPDAKILTGRPVKEFVEQYRNMFWAEQYNKGVGDYNKYRQSRDKQIFNLQLLHLKNQGRLILMRANLFQS
;
A
#
# COMPACT_ATOMS: atom_id res chain seq x y z
N MET A 1 5.87 21.38 5.10
CA MET A 1 6.95 21.51 4.09
C MET A 1 6.44 20.86 2.80
N LEU A 2 5.68 21.61 2.00
CA LEU A 2 5.19 21.19 0.67
C LEU A 2 5.53 22.31 -0.32
N LYS A 3 6.66 23.00 -0.07
CA LYS A 3 6.94 24.36 -0.54
C LYS A 3 8.09 24.48 -1.54
N ALA A 4 8.49 23.36 -2.15
CA ALA A 4 9.42 23.39 -3.27
C ALA A 4 9.08 22.23 -4.22
N LEU A 5 7.86 22.22 -4.77
CA LEU A 5 7.60 21.46 -5.98
C LEU A 5 8.23 22.26 -7.13
N GLU A 6 9.54 22.10 -7.32
CA GLU A 6 10.07 22.13 -8.68
C GLU A 6 9.24 21.10 -9.46
N VAL A 7 8.47 21.57 -10.43
CA VAL A 7 7.57 20.75 -11.25
C VAL A 7 8.44 20.03 -12.27
N GLU A 8 9.27 19.13 -11.78
CA GLU A 8 10.01 18.19 -12.60
C GLU A 8 9.14 16.93 -12.71
N PRO A 9 8.49 16.69 -13.87
CA PRO A 9 7.68 15.50 -14.07
C PRO A 9 8.48 14.20 -13.88
N ASP A 10 9.81 14.29 -13.95
CA ASP A 10 10.74 13.17 -13.81
C ASP A 10 11.29 12.99 -12.39
N ASN A 11 10.85 13.79 -11.41
CA ASN A 11 11.30 13.65 -10.02
C ASN A 11 10.55 12.50 -9.30
N PRO A 12 11.21 11.38 -8.95
CA PRO A 12 10.55 10.23 -8.33
C PRO A 12 10.10 10.48 -6.87
N GLU A 13 10.55 11.56 -6.23
CA GLU A 13 10.07 11.92 -4.88
C GLU A 13 8.58 12.30 -4.88
N ILE A 14 8.10 12.93 -5.95
CA ILE A 14 6.71 13.38 -6.07
C ILE A 14 5.73 12.19 -5.98
N PRO A 15 5.84 11.14 -6.84
CA PRO A 15 4.98 9.98 -6.71
C PRO A 15 5.14 9.25 -5.37
N ILE A 16 6.34 9.18 -4.77
CA ILE A 16 6.52 8.61 -3.43
C ILE A 16 5.69 9.36 -2.38
N GLN A 17 5.77 10.69 -2.37
CA GLN A 17 5.03 11.54 -1.45
C GLN A 17 3.51 11.44 -1.67
N LEU A 18 3.03 11.38 -2.91
CA LEU A 18 1.61 11.17 -3.23
C LEU A 18 1.11 9.81 -2.75
N GLY A 19 1.87 8.74 -3.03
CA GLY A 19 1.54 7.39 -2.58
C GLY A 19 1.40 7.32 -1.05
N TYR A 20 2.38 7.84 -0.32
CA TYR A 20 2.43 7.77 1.13
C TYR A 20 1.44 8.73 1.83
N HIS A 21 1.45 10.03 1.48
CA HIS A 21 0.71 11.04 2.23
C HIS A 21 -0.75 11.20 1.80
N ILE A 22 -1.09 10.86 0.56
CA ILE A 22 -2.45 11.02 0.02
C ILE A 22 -3.15 9.68 -0.03
N TYR A 23 -2.69 8.77 -0.89
CA TYR A 23 -3.44 7.55 -1.18
C TYR A 23 -3.41 6.53 -0.03
N ALA A 24 -2.25 6.28 0.59
CA ALA A 24 -2.17 5.33 1.70
C ALA A 24 -2.98 5.77 2.93
N LYS A 25 -2.95 7.07 3.27
CA LYS A 25 -3.74 7.63 4.38
C LYS A 25 -5.25 7.54 4.16
N GLN A 26 -5.70 7.51 2.91
CA GLN A 26 -7.10 7.31 2.53
C GLN A 26 -7.49 5.83 2.44
N GLY A 27 -6.55 4.90 2.62
CA GLY A 27 -6.78 3.46 2.36
C GLY A 27 -6.91 3.12 0.88
N ASN A 28 -6.51 4.02 -0.02
CA ASN A 28 -6.54 3.86 -1.47
C ASN A 28 -5.31 3.06 -1.94
N TRP A 29 -5.25 1.78 -1.58
CA TRP A 29 -4.08 0.91 -1.80
C TRP A 29 -3.72 0.67 -3.27
N ALA A 30 -4.70 0.78 -4.17
CA ALA A 30 -4.49 0.67 -5.60
C ALA A 30 -3.68 1.87 -6.11
N GLN A 31 -4.19 3.09 -5.89
CA GLN A 31 -3.50 4.32 -6.29
C GLN A 31 -2.18 4.54 -5.55
N MET A 32 -2.07 4.12 -4.27
CA MET A 32 -0.79 4.15 -3.55
C MET A 32 0.29 3.36 -4.31
N ASN A 33 -0.01 2.12 -4.69
CA ASN A 33 0.94 1.30 -5.42
C ASN A 33 1.18 1.80 -6.83
N GLU A 34 0.17 2.34 -7.51
CA GLU A 34 0.37 2.99 -8.80
C GLU A 34 1.41 4.11 -8.72
N MET A 35 1.34 4.96 -7.69
CA MET A 35 2.35 6.01 -7.51
C MET A 35 3.74 5.41 -7.22
N PHE A 36 3.83 4.40 -6.37
CA PHE A 36 5.12 3.76 -6.09
C PHE A 36 5.74 3.10 -7.34
N GLU A 37 4.94 2.48 -8.21
CA GLU A 37 5.41 1.96 -9.49
C GLU A 37 5.88 3.08 -10.42
N ARG A 38 5.18 4.21 -10.47
CA ARG A 38 5.64 5.38 -11.23
C ARG A 38 7.01 5.87 -10.74
N ALA A 39 7.22 5.92 -9.43
CA ALA A 39 8.51 6.32 -8.85
C ALA A 39 9.64 5.35 -9.25
N LEU A 40 9.38 4.04 -9.16
CA LEU A 40 10.33 2.99 -9.56
C LEU A 40 10.68 3.04 -11.05
N ASN A 41 9.70 3.37 -11.90
CA ASN A 41 9.90 3.48 -13.34
C ASN A 41 10.71 4.72 -13.76
N LEU A 42 10.70 5.78 -12.96
CA LEU A 42 11.49 6.98 -13.21
C LEU A 42 12.98 6.70 -12.91
N ASP A 43 13.29 6.35 -11.67
CA ASP A 43 14.64 5.90 -11.28
C ASP A 43 14.55 5.18 -9.91
N PRO A 44 14.77 3.86 -9.85
CA PRO A 44 14.72 3.12 -8.59
C PRO A 44 15.91 3.38 -7.66
N ASP A 45 17.03 3.88 -8.19
CA ASP A 45 18.28 4.14 -7.47
C ASP A 45 18.49 5.63 -7.16
N ALA A 46 17.65 6.52 -7.71
CA ALA A 46 17.62 7.94 -7.36
C ALA A 46 17.49 8.14 -5.86
N LYS A 47 18.38 8.96 -5.30
CA LYS A 47 18.35 9.30 -3.87
C LYS A 47 17.36 10.42 -3.63
N ILE A 48 16.37 10.16 -2.78
CA ILE A 48 15.30 11.11 -2.44
C ILE A 48 15.23 11.32 -0.93
N LEU A 49 14.53 12.37 -0.47
CA LEU A 49 14.24 12.64 0.94
C LEU A 49 15.48 12.61 1.86
N THR A 50 15.70 11.49 2.54
CA THR A 50 16.81 11.26 3.48
C THR A 50 18.09 10.78 2.79
N GLY A 51 18.18 10.87 1.46
CA GLY A 51 19.32 10.41 0.67
C GLY A 51 19.36 8.90 0.42
N ARG A 52 18.24 8.21 0.60
CA ARG A 52 18.08 6.77 0.31
C ARG A 52 17.43 6.56 -1.06
N PRO A 53 17.70 5.44 -1.75
CA PRO A 53 17.14 5.18 -3.06
C PRO A 53 15.62 4.98 -3.02
N VAL A 54 14.95 5.33 -4.11
CA VAL A 54 13.48 5.18 -4.28
C VAL A 54 13.02 3.77 -3.92
N LYS A 55 13.72 2.73 -4.39
CA LYS A 55 13.35 1.33 -4.13
C LYS A 55 13.27 0.99 -2.63
N GLU A 56 14.15 1.57 -1.81
CA GLU A 56 14.11 1.36 -0.36
C GLU A 56 12.90 2.03 0.29
N PHE A 57 12.50 3.21 -0.18
CA PHE A 57 11.28 3.87 0.30
C PHE A 57 10.04 3.07 -0.06
N VAL A 58 9.95 2.60 -1.31
CA VAL A 58 8.81 1.78 -1.76
C VAL A 58 8.70 0.50 -0.93
N GLU A 59 9.80 -0.22 -0.75
CA GLU A 59 9.83 -1.44 0.06
C GLU A 59 9.42 -1.15 1.51
N GLN A 60 10.02 -0.14 2.14
CA GLN A 60 9.72 0.25 3.51
C GLN A 60 8.23 0.59 3.69
N TYR A 61 7.66 1.44 2.82
CA TYR A 61 6.28 1.87 2.95
C TYR A 61 5.29 0.74 2.67
N ARG A 62 5.55 -0.10 1.67
CA ARG A 62 4.74 -1.30 1.43
C ARG A 62 4.75 -2.21 2.65
N ASN A 63 5.92 -2.50 3.22
CA ASN A 63 6.03 -3.35 4.40
C ASN A 63 5.32 -2.76 5.62
N MET A 64 5.46 -1.45 5.85
CA MET A 64 4.81 -0.76 6.95
C MET A 64 3.28 -0.84 6.86
N PHE A 65 2.70 -0.46 5.72
CA PHE A 65 1.24 -0.49 5.54
C PHE A 65 0.71 -1.93 5.48
N TRP A 66 1.44 -2.86 4.89
CA TRP A 66 1.02 -4.26 4.84
C TRP A 66 1.00 -4.89 6.23
N ALA A 67 2.02 -4.66 7.04
CA ALA A 67 2.05 -5.12 8.43
C ALA A 67 0.91 -4.48 9.24
N GLU A 68 0.65 -3.19 9.09
CA GLU A 68 -0.45 -2.51 9.77
C GLU A 68 -1.82 -3.13 9.41
N GLN A 69 -2.09 -3.35 8.12
CA GLN A 69 -3.37 -3.89 7.66
C GLN A 69 -3.52 -5.39 7.98
N TYR A 70 -2.46 -6.17 7.81
CA TYR A 70 -2.44 -7.59 8.17
C TYR A 70 -2.72 -7.78 9.67
N ASN A 71 -2.05 -6.99 10.53
CA ASN A 71 -2.26 -7.05 11.97
C ASN A 71 -3.68 -6.63 12.37
N LYS A 72 -4.28 -5.63 11.71
CA LYS A 72 -5.69 -5.28 11.90
C LYS A 72 -6.62 -6.44 11.53
N GLY A 73 -6.42 -7.05 10.36
CA GLY A 73 -7.22 -8.19 9.91
C GLY A 73 -7.14 -9.40 10.85
N VAL A 74 -5.94 -9.71 11.35
CA VAL A 74 -5.75 -10.77 12.36
C VAL A 74 -6.44 -10.41 13.68
N GLY A 75 -6.35 -9.15 14.12
CA GLY A 75 -7.02 -8.66 15.31
C GLY A 75 -8.54 -8.78 15.23
N ASP A 76 -9.13 -8.38 14.10
CA ASP A 76 -10.56 -8.49 13.84
C ASP A 76 -11.00 -9.96 13.80
N TYR A 77 -10.23 -10.82 13.14
CA TYR A 77 -10.48 -12.26 13.12
C TYR A 77 -10.41 -12.89 14.52
N ASN A 78 -9.44 -12.50 15.35
CA ASN A 78 -9.29 -13.03 16.71
C ASN A 78 -10.42 -12.59 17.63
N LYS A 79 -10.85 -11.31 17.56
CA LYS A 79 -12.03 -10.81 18.27
C LYS A 79 -13.30 -11.55 17.82
N TYR A 80 -13.43 -11.73 16.51
CA TYR A 80 -14.53 -12.46 15.89
C TYR A 80 -14.57 -13.95 16.33
N ARG A 81 -13.42 -14.63 16.41
CA ARG A 81 -13.32 -16.02 16.90
C ARG A 81 -13.77 -16.15 18.36
N GLN A 82 -13.59 -15.10 19.17
CA GLN A 82 -14.01 -15.09 20.57
C GLN A 82 -15.51 -14.80 20.74
N SER A 83 -16.13 -14.02 19.83
CA SER A 83 -17.58 -13.81 19.81
C SER A 83 -18.27 -14.95 19.03
N ARG A 84 -18.82 -15.95 19.73
CA ARG A 84 -19.47 -17.13 19.13
C ARG A 84 -20.79 -16.85 18.38
N ASP A 85 -20.82 -16.01 17.35
CA ASP A 85 -22.02 -15.80 16.52
C ASP A 85 -21.77 -16.06 15.03
N LYS A 86 -22.24 -17.24 14.57
CA LYS A 86 -22.03 -17.78 13.21
C LYS A 86 -22.67 -16.95 12.08
N GLN A 87 -23.60 -16.03 12.38
CA GLN A 87 -24.25 -15.21 11.34
C GLN A 87 -23.33 -14.13 10.75
N ILE A 88 -22.40 -13.59 11.54
CA ILE A 88 -21.46 -12.55 11.09
C ILE A 88 -20.39 -13.15 10.14
N PHE A 89 -20.13 -14.46 10.25
CA PHE A 89 -19.16 -15.22 9.44
C PHE A 89 -19.32 -15.01 7.93
N ASN A 90 -20.54 -15.15 7.43
CA ASN A 90 -20.79 -15.21 5.99
C ASN A 90 -20.64 -13.83 5.33
N LEU A 91 -21.02 -12.77 6.05
CA LEU A 91 -20.88 -11.39 5.58
C LEU A 91 -19.41 -10.94 5.59
N GLN A 92 -18.67 -11.29 6.64
CA GLN A 92 -17.25 -10.90 6.74
C GLN A 92 -16.33 -11.76 5.87
N LEU A 93 -16.63 -13.05 5.65
CA LEU A 93 -15.94 -13.86 4.64
C LEU A 93 -16.11 -13.29 3.23
N LEU A 94 -17.28 -12.74 2.91
CA LEU A 94 -17.50 -12.08 1.62
C LEU A 94 -16.60 -10.84 1.49
N HIS A 95 -16.47 -10.06 2.55
CA HIS A 95 -15.60 -8.88 2.59
C HIS A 95 -14.11 -9.24 2.47
N LEU A 96 -13.66 -10.25 3.22
CA LEU A 96 -12.29 -10.78 3.18
C LEU A 96 -11.97 -11.44 1.84
N LYS A 97 -12.91 -12.15 1.21
CA LYS A 97 -12.74 -12.70 -0.15
C LYS A 97 -12.65 -11.61 -1.21
N ASN A 98 -13.39 -10.51 -1.07
CA ASN A 98 -13.29 -9.37 -1.98
C ASN A 98 -11.94 -8.65 -1.83
N GLN A 99 -11.45 -8.46 -0.60
CA GLN A 99 -10.11 -7.92 -0.35
C GLN A 99 -9.00 -8.90 -0.79
N GLY A 100 -9.19 -10.19 -0.59
CA GLY A 100 -8.28 -11.26 -1.01
C GLY A 100 -8.21 -11.45 -2.53
N ARG A 101 -9.31 -11.23 -3.27
CA ARG A 101 -9.29 -11.18 -4.75
C ARG A 101 -8.43 -10.03 -5.28
N LEU A 102 -8.39 -8.90 -4.58
CA LEU A 102 -7.46 -7.80 -4.90
C LEU A 102 -6.00 -8.22 -4.69
N ILE A 103 -5.72 -9.06 -3.69
CA ILE A 103 -4.38 -9.60 -3.43
C ILE A 103 -3.99 -10.67 -4.47
N LEU A 104 -4.92 -11.55 -4.86
CA LEU A 104 -4.69 -12.57 -5.90
C LEU A 104 -4.58 -11.99 -7.32
N MET A 105 -5.35 -10.96 -7.65
CA MET A 105 -5.17 -10.22 -8.91
C MET A 105 -3.77 -9.60 -9.01
N ARG A 106 -3.14 -9.24 -7.87
CA ARG A 106 -1.76 -8.78 -7.84
C ARG A 106 -0.74 -9.90 -8.03
N ALA A 107 -0.95 -11.08 -7.45
CA ALA A 107 -0.04 -12.23 -7.66
C ALA A 107 0.12 -12.59 -9.15
N ASN A 108 -0.94 -12.43 -9.95
CA ASN A 108 -0.90 -12.65 -11.41
C ASN A 108 -0.26 -11.48 -12.19
N LEU A 109 -0.18 -10.27 -11.63
CA LEU A 109 0.50 -9.12 -12.24
C LEU A 109 2.01 -9.08 -11.98
N PHE A 110 2.52 -9.94 -11.08
CA PHE A 110 3.95 -10.12 -10.83
C PHE A 110 4.54 -11.35 -11.57
N GLN A 111 3.78 -11.98 -12.47
CA GLN A 111 4.23 -13.11 -13.31
C GLN A 111 4.24 -12.80 -14.83
N SER A 112 4.14 -11.54 -15.22
CA SER A 112 4.16 -11.09 -16.62
C SER A 112 5.13 -9.95 -16.83
#